data_AF-A0A7W6WGV2-F1
#
_entry.id   AF-A0A7W6WGV2-F1
#
_cell.length_a   1.000
_cell.length_b   1.000
_cell.length_c   1.000
_cell.angle_alpha   90.00
_cell.angle_beta   90.00
_cell.angle_gamma   90.00
#
_symmetry.space_group_name_H-M   'P 1'
#
loop_
_entity.id
_entity.type
_entity.pdbx_description
1 polymer ?
#
loop_
_entity_poly.entity_id
_entity_poly.type
_entity_poly.pdbx_seq_one_letter_code
_entity_poly.pdbx_strand_id
1 'polypeptide(L)'
;MFHFLRRAARTWVAKLLMLLLVASFGIWGISSSLLTGSSSTAVVTVGDQEVDATEFRLAYQRQVASLSQQFGMRLTPEQAKAFGVEQQVIAQLVAGASLDQLAADMNLGLSEDRLAQLIAEDPAFKAVNGQFDRTLFTSRLRNAGIREADYISERSKVAVRSQIVDAVSNGFTAPKTLVDALKLYRQESRDIDYLLLTNANIEPIKAPAEDLLSKWFDGVKSRYRAPQYRKIAYLKLEPGDIADASTVTDDQIREDFDKRKDSYRTPETRTIEQLTFASKDLATAAETALKSGTSFDQLVTDQGKTASDVLLGDFTKDKVPDQAIADVAFAVARDGGTTPVVDGSFGPVILRVSNIKPESVKNFDEVKEDIRKQLALVNASQEVINVHDRIEDLRGSGQTLEQIAEQLKLKAVVIDAVDPSGLDKGGNEVKDIPAKPQLIGDAFKTESGVQAPALSLGNDGYVWFDVREITPERDRPLAEVRDKAVQDWTAEQQKLELAKKAGELKQEAEKGKTLADIAAPLGIAVESKSGLTRGTEDAVLGRAGVTAAFTGPVDTVANAVGGDPGTQILLKVTSVNTEPTGDVLNNQDAQITAMANAAGDDILDQMVNLLQTHYGASINQTLADQAAVR
;
A
#
# COMPACT_ATOMS: atom_id res chain seq x y z
N MET A 1 -59.17 71.98 24.26
CA MET A 1 -58.22 71.02 24.89
C MET A 1 -56.92 70.86 24.10
N PHE A 2 -56.97 70.61 22.78
CA PHE A 2 -55.76 70.46 21.93
C PHE A 2 -54.82 71.68 21.89
N HIS A 3 -55.34 72.91 21.96
CA HIS A 3 -54.49 74.10 22.01
C HIS A 3 -53.73 74.27 23.34
N PHE A 4 -54.26 73.73 24.45
CA PHE A 4 -53.59 73.73 25.75
C PHE A 4 -52.43 72.72 25.78
N LEU A 5 -52.65 71.52 25.21
CA LEU A 5 -51.60 70.50 25.03
C LEU A 5 -50.44 71.01 24.13
N ARG A 6 -50.76 71.73 23.05
CA ARG A 6 -49.75 72.31 22.15
C ARG A 6 -48.95 73.45 22.78
N ARG A 7 -49.57 74.21 23.70
CA ARG A 7 -48.89 75.30 24.43
C ARG A 7 -48.03 74.75 25.57
N ALA A 8 -48.48 73.70 26.27
CA ALA A 8 -47.70 72.99 27.27
C ALA A 8 -46.46 72.31 26.67
N ALA A 9 -46.58 71.68 25.50
CA ALA A 9 -45.46 71.05 24.77
C ALA A 9 -44.39 72.02 24.24
N ARG A 10 -44.66 73.33 24.24
CA ARG A 10 -43.68 74.38 23.86
C ARG A 10 -42.94 74.99 25.06
N THR A 11 -43.29 74.63 26.29
CA THR A 11 -42.59 75.10 27.48
C THR A 11 -41.20 74.47 27.58
N TRP A 12 -40.25 75.21 28.18
CA TRP A 12 -38.88 74.73 28.35
C TRP A 12 -38.81 73.45 29.20
N VAL A 13 -39.74 73.28 30.14
CA VAL A 13 -39.92 72.06 30.96
C VAL A 13 -40.30 70.84 30.11
N ALA A 14 -41.19 71.01 29.12
CA ALA A 14 -41.56 69.92 28.21
C ALA A 14 -40.40 69.53 27.28
N LYS A 15 -39.55 70.49 26.88
CA LYS A 15 -38.33 70.20 26.11
C LYS A 15 -37.29 69.46 26.95
N LEU A 16 -37.14 69.81 28.23
CA LEU A 16 -36.23 69.12 29.15
C LEU A 16 -36.68 67.65 29.37
N LEU A 17 -37.98 67.42 29.59
CA LEU A 17 -38.53 66.07 29.72
C LEU A 17 -38.41 65.25 28.42
N MET A 18 -38.59 65.89 27.26
CA MET A 18 -38.40 65.23 25.96
C MET A 18 -36.93 64.89 25.69
N LEU A 19 -36.00 65.75 26.10
CA LEU A 19 -34.56 65.48 26.00
C LEU A 19 -34.13 64.36 26.96
N LEU A 20 -34.72 64.29 28.16
CA LEU A 20 -34.49 63.22 29.13
C LEU A 20 -35.06 61.87 28.63
N LEU A 21 -36.21 61.92 27.92
CA LEU A 21 -36.79 60.76 27.26
C LEU A 21 -35.93 60.29 26.08
N VAL A 22 -35.48 61.18 25.20
CA VAL A 22 -34.56 60.85 24.10
C VAL A 22 -33.20 60.35 24.63
N ALA A 23 -32.66 60.94 25.69
CA ALA A 23 -31.45 60.47 26.35
C ALA A 23 -31.64 59.09 27.02
N SER A 24 -32.85 58.76 27.50
CA SER A 24 -33.15 57.42 28.03
C SER A 24 -33.16 56.33 26.95
N PHE A 25 -33.57 56.67 25.72
CA PHE A 25 -33.44 55.79 24.55
C PHE A 25 -32.00 55.68 24.02
N GLY A 26 -31.11 56.62 24.37
CA GLY A 26 -29.68 56.57 24.04
C GLY A 26 -28.83 55.74 25.03
N ILE A 27 -29.31 55.53 26.26
CA ILE A 27 -28.60 54.81 27.33
C ILE A 27 -29.15 53.38 27.53
N TRP A 28 -30.39 53.10 27.11
CA TRP A 28 -30.98 51.75 27.09
C TRP A 28 -31.03 51.24 25.65
N GLY A 29 -30.02 50.44 25.30
CA GLY A 29 -29.63 50.10 23.95
C GLY A 29 -30.75 49.74 22.99
N ILE A 30 -30.70 50.35 21.81
CA ILE A 30 -31.28 49.78 20.60
C ILE A 30 -30.45 48.53 20.31
N SER A 31 -30.90 47.39 20.83
CA SER A 31 -30.42 46.09 20.38
C SER A 31 -30.70 45.98 18.88
N SER A 32 -29.65 45.75 18.11
CA SER A 32 -29.66 45.47 16.66
C SER A 32 -30.46 44.21 16.26
N SER A 33 -31.19 43.60 17.18
CA SER A 33 -31.99 42.39 17.00
C SER A 33 -33.40 42.60 16.41
N LEU A 34 -33.81 43.85 16.13
CA LEU A 34 -35.16 44.15 15.62
C LEU A 34 -35.19 44.82 14.23
N LEU A 35 -34.05 44.90 13.54
CA LEU A 35 -33.95 45.44 12.17
C LEU A 35 -33.57 44.41 11.09
N THR A 36 -33.31 43.14 11.44
CA THR A 36 -33.10 42.06 10.47
C THR A 36 -34.33 41.16 10.38
N GLY A 37 -35.37 41.68 9.72
CA GLY A 37 -36.48 40.88 9.19
C GLY A 37 -36.09 40.03 7.97
N SER A 38 -34.88 39.47 7.98
CA SER A 38 -34.45 38.38 7.11
C SER A 38 -33.83 37.35 8.05
N SER A 39 -34.44 36.18 8.17
CA SER A 39 -33.76 35.02 8.74
C SER A 39 -32.43 34.87 7.99
N SER A 40 -31.31 35.25 8.61
CA SER A 40 -30.00 35.10 7.96
C SER A 40 -29.85 33.63 7.59
N THR A 41 -29.85 33.37 6.30
CA THR A 41 -29.67 32.04 5.71
C THR A 41 -28.19 31.69 5.61
N ALA A 42 -27.30 32.54 6.16
CA ALA A 42 -25.86 32.36 6.13
C ALA A 42 -25.41 31.30 7.15
N VAL A 43 -24.71 30.30 6.64
CA VAL A 43 -24.01 29.28 7.43
C VAL A 43 -22.63 29.80 7.85
N VAL A 44 -21.96 30.56 6.97
CA VAL A 44 -20.66 31.19 7.24
C VAL A 44 -20.74 32.67 6.89
N THR A 45 -20.18 33.53 7.74
CA THR A 45 -19.98 34.96 7.47
C THR A 45 -18.54 35.33 7.77
N VAL A 46 -17.87 36.00 6.84
CA VAL A 46 -16.52 36.55 7.01
C VAL A 46 -16.50 37.97 6.42
N GLY A 47 -16.39 38.99 7.27
CA GLY A 47 -16.56 40.37 6.81
C GLY A 47 -17.95 40.58 6.19
N ASP A 48 -17.96 41.04 4.93
CA ASP A 48 -19.19 41.26 4.14
C ASP A 48 -19.57 40.02 3.30
N GLN A 49 -18.77 38.95 3.33
CA GLN A 49 -19.05 37.72 2.58
C GLN A 49 -19.93 36.78 3.40
N GLU A 50 -21.04 36.33 2.80
CA GLU A 50 -21.95 35.35 3.38
C GLU A 50 -22.05 34.11 2.49
N VAL A 51 -21.99 32.93 3.10
CA VAL A 51 -22.23 31.64 2.46
C VAL A 51 -23.53 31.08 2.98
N ASP A 52 -24.51 30.84 2.10
CA ASP A 52 -25.84 30.38 2.50
C ASP A 52 -25.93 28.86 2.72
N ALA A 53 -27.07 28.41 3.26
CA ALA A 53 -27.35 26.99 3.50
C ALA A 53 -27.38 26.12 2.23
N THR A 54 -27.65 26.70 1.06
CA THR A 54 -27.66 25.98 -0.22
C THR A 54 -26.25 25.74 -0.73
N GLU A 55 -25.40 26.77 -0.67
CA GLU A 55 -23.99 26.67 -1.03
C GLU A 55 -23.26 25.67 -0.11
N PHE A 56 -23.53 25.75 1.20
CA PHE A 56 -23.03 24.79 2.18
C PHE A 56 -23.43 23.35 1.84
N ARG A 57 -24.73 23.09 1.61
CA ARG A 57 -25.24 21.75 1.28
C ARG A 57 -24.59 21.20 0.02
N LEU A 58 -24.41 22.03 -1.00
CA LEU A 58 -23.77 21.61 -2.24
C LEU A 58 -22.28 21.26 -2.02
N ALA A 59 -21.56 22.05 -1.23
CA ALA A 59 -20.19 21.75 -0.86
C ALA A 59 -20.08 20.43 -0.07
N TYR A 60 -20.99 20.22 0.89
CA TYR A 60 -21.07 19.00 1.68
C TYR A 60 -21.32 17.75 0.81
N GLN A 61 -22.33 17.80 -0.06
CA GLN A 61 -22.66 16.68 -0.96
C GLN A 61 -21.50 16.32 -1.90
N ARG A 62 -20.78 17.33 -2.42
CA ARG A 62 -19.57 17.10 -3.23
C ARG A 62 -18.46 16.41 -2.43
N GLN A 63 -18.22 16.85 -1.20
CA GLN A 63 -17.19 16.25 -0.35
C GLN A 63 -17.53 14.79 0.00
N VAL A 64 -18.79 14.51 0.33
CA VAL A 64 -19.26 13.14 0.57
C VAL A 64 -19.11 12.26 -0.67
N ALA A 65 -19.47 12.78 -1.86
CA ALA A 65 -19.33 12.04 -3.11
C ALA A 65 -17.86 11.73 -3.44
N SER A 66 -16.96 12.68 -3.24
CA SER A 66 -15.52 12.51 -3.46
C SER A 66 -14.93 11.44 -2.54
N LEU A 67 -15.20 11.50 -1.24
CA LEU A 67 -14.75 10.48 -0.29
C LEU A 67 -15.37 9.11 -0.56
N SER A 68 -16.64 9.07 -0.97
CA SER A 68 -17.31 7.82 -1.34
C SER A 68 -16.61 7.14 -2.53
N GLN A 69 -16.17 7.93 -3.52
CA GLN A 69 -15.40 7.40 -4.65
C GLN A 69 -14.02 6.90 -4.22
N GLN A 70 -13.32 7.65 -3.37
CA GLN A 70 -12.00 7.26 -2.86
C GLN A 70 -12.05 5.94 -2.06
N PHE A 71 -13.08 5.75 -1.24
CA PHE A 71 -13.26 4.52 -0.47
C PHE A 71 -13.95 3.39 -1.24
N GLY A 72 -14.41 3.63 -2.47
CA GLY A 72 -15.16 2.66 -3.26
C GLY A 72 -16.49 2.25 -2.64
N MET A 73 -17.00 3.00 -1.66
CA MET A 73 -18.26 2.73 -0.97
C MET A 73 -19.03 4.02 -0.72
N ARG A 74 -20.36 3.96 -0.73
CA ARG A 74 -21.19 5.12 -0.43
C ARG A 74 -21.19 5.40 1.08
N LEU A 75 -20.73 6.58 1.47
CA LEU A 75 -20.76 6.99 2.88
C LEU A 75 -22.18 7.31 3.34
N THR A 76 -22.55 6.79 4.52
CA THR A 76 -23.75 7.20 5.26
C THR A 76 -23.53 8.55 5.95
N PRO A 77 -24.60 9.31 6.29
CA PRO A 77 -24.47 10.57 7.03
C PRO A 77 -23.70 10.43 8.35
N GLU A 78 -23.91 9.33 9.08
CA GLU A 78 -23.23 9.05 10.35
C GLU A 78 -21.73 8.83 10.15
N GLN A 79 -21.36 8.10 9.09
CA GLN A 79 -19.96 7.91 8.71
C GLN A 79 -19.32 9.23 8.26
N ALA A 80 -20.00 10.01 7.41
CA ALA A 80 -19.51 11.31 6.98
C ALA A 80 -19.28 12.26 8.16
N LYS A 81 -20.17 12.23 9.17
CA LYS A 81 -19.99 12.96 10.42
C LYS A 81 -18.81 12.44 11.25
N ALA A 82 -18.66 11.12 11.38
CA ALA A 82 -17.53 10.51 12.07
C ALA A 82 -16.17 10.83 11.40
N PHE A 83 -16.17 10.99 10.07
CA PHE A 83 -15.01 11.42 9.30
C PHE A 83 -14.78 12.95 9.33
N GLY A 84 -15.64 13.72 10.00
CA GLY A 84 -15.48 15.17 10.13
C GLY A 84 -15.72 15.95 8.82
N VAL A 85 -16.49 15.38 7.88
CA VAL A 85 -16.73 15.98 6.55
C VAL A 85 -17.34 17.38 6.68
N GLU A 86 -18.25 17.54 7.64
CA GLU A 86 -18.90 18.82 7.88
C GLU A 86 -17.91 19.91 8.30
N GLN A 87 -17.02 19.60 9.25
CA GLN A 87 -16.00 20.53 9.74
C GLN A 87 -15.02 20.90 8.62
N GLN A 88 -14.66 19.94 7.76
CA GLN A 88 -13.81 20.19 6.60
C GLN A 88 -14.47 21.16 5.61
N VAL A 89 -15.78 20.99 5.34
CA VAL A 89 -16.54 21.86 4.44
C VAL A 89 -16.68 23.27 5.03
N ILE A 90 -16.98 23.39 6.33
CA ILE A 90 -17.03 24.69 7.03
C ILE A 90 -15.67 25.39 6.91
N ALA A 91 -14.57 24.71 7.23
CA ALA A 91 -13.23 25.29 7.14
C ALA A 91 -12.90 25.78 5.72
N GLN A 92 -13.26 25.01 4.69
CA GLN A 92 -13.08 25.39 3.29
C GLN A 92 -13.90 26.62 2.90
N LEU A 93 -15.16 26.70 3.35
CA LEU A 93 -16.04 27.83 3.04
C LEU A 93 -15.62 29.10 3.77
N VAL A 94 -15.18 28.99 5.03
CA VAL A 94 -14.60 30.09 5.80
C VAL A 94 -13.33 30.62 5.13
N ALA A 95 -12.42 29.73 4.71
CA ALA A 95 -11.23 30.09 3.96
C ALA A 95 -11.58 30.79 2.63
N GLY A 96 -12.54 30.24 1.88
CA GLY A 96 -13.03 30.81 0.63
C GLY A 96 -13.60 32.22 0.83
N ALA A 97 -14.49 32.40 1.80
CA ALA A 97 -15.08 33.68 2.13
C ALA A 97 -14.04 34.72 2.60
N SER A 98 -13.00 34.28 3.33
CA SER A 98 -11.88 35.16 3.72
C SER A 98 -11.09 35.67 2.52
N LEU A 99 -10.84 34.80 1.54
CA LEU A 99 -10.17 35.19 0.29
C LEU A 99 -11.07 36.04 -0.61
N ASP A 100 -12.38 35.78 -0.61
CA ASP A 100 -13.37 36.60 -1.33
C ASP A 100 -13.43 38.03 -0.74
N GLN A 101 -13.38 38.17 0.59
CA GLN A 101 -13.31 39.49 1.24
C GLN A 101 -12.01 40.22 0.88
N LEU A 102 -10.86 39.53 0.95
CA LEU A 102 -9.59 40.12 0.56
C LEU A 102 -9.59 40.55 -0.92
N ALA A 103 -10.15 39.73 -1.80
CA ALA A 103 -10.30 40.07 -3.21
C ALA A 103 -11.15 41.33 -3.41
N ALA A 104 -12.24 41.47 -2.66
CA ALA A 104 -13.08 42.67 -2.67
C ALA A 104 -12.32 43.91 -2.19
N ASP A 105 -11.60 43.82 -1.07
CA ASP A 105 -10.78 44.92 -0.53
C ASP A 105 -9.69 45.37 -1.53
N MET A 106 -9.10 44.40 -2.24
CA MET A 106 -8.08 44.64 -3.27
C MET A 106 -8.66 45.07 -4.62
N ASN A 107 -9.99 45.08 -4.78
CA ASN A 107 -10.70 45.32 -6.04
C ASN A 107 -10.23 44.38 -7.17
N LEU A 108 -10.00 43.11 -6.84
CA LEU A 108 -9.67 42.09 -7.82
C LEU A 108 -10.93 41.67 -8.59
N GLY A 109 -10.76 41.45 -9.89
CA GLY A 109 -11.83 41.03 -10.77
C GLY A 109 -11.33 40.10 -11.87
N LEU A 110 -12.26 39.64 -12.69
CA LEU A 110 -11.99 38.78 -13.84
C LEU A 110 -12.82 39.27 -15.03
N SER A 111 -12.21 39.43 -16.20
CA SER A 111 -12.95 39.79 -17.40
C SER A 111 -13.87 38.65 -17.84
N GLU A 112 -15.01 39.00 -18.45
CA GLU A 112 -15.96 38.02 -18.98
C GLU A 112 -15.31 37.11 -20.04
N ASP A 113 -14.44 37.66 -20.89
CA ASP A 113 -13.68 36.91 -21.89
C ASP A 113 -12.79 35.83 -21.25
N ARG A 114 -12.09 36.17 -20.17
CA ARG A 114 -11.24 35.21 -19.46
C ARG A 114 -12.09 34.15 -18.76
N LEU A 115 -13.22 34.53 -18.17
CA LEU A 115 -14.16 33.58 -17.57
C LEU A 115 -14.72 32.60 -18.61
N ALA A 116 -15.11 33.11 -19.78
CA ALA A 116 -15.57 32.28 -20.90
C ALA A 116 -14.49 31.30 -21.35
N GLN A 117 -13.24 31.75 -21.45
CA GLN A 117 -12.10 30.89 -21.78
C GLN A 117 -11.90 29.79 -20.72
N LEU A 118 -11.92 30.14 -19.43
CA LEU A 118 -11.77 29.18 -18.33
C LEU A 118 -12.88 28.13 -18.28
N ILE A 119 -14.09 28.48 -18.71
CA ILE A 119 -15.21 27.53 -18.85
C ILE A 119 -15.02 26.66 -20.09
N ALA A 120 -14.57 27.23 -21.21
CA ALA A 120 -14.31 26.49 -22.45
C ALA A 120 -13.13 25.51 -22.34
N GLU A 121 -12.14 25.82 -21.49
CA GLU A 121 -10.97 24.98 -21.24
C GLU A 121 -11.28 23.76 -20.36
N ASP A 122 -12.39 23.78 -19.62
CA ASP A 122 -12.80 22.70 -18.72
C ASP A 122 -13.04 21.38 -19.49
N PRO A 123 -12.29 20.30 -19.19
CA PRO A 123 -12.47 19.00 -19.83
C PRO A 123 -13.89 18.45 -19.69
N ALA A 124 -14.62 18.83 -18.64
CA ALA A 124 -16.00 18.41 -18.43
C ALA A 124 -16.95 18.94 -19.51
N PHE A 125 -16.58 19.99 -20.25
CA PHE A 125 -17.46 20.59 -21.26
C PHE A 125 -16.90 20.46 -22.67
N LYS A 126 -15.86 19.64 -22.87
CA LYS A 126 -15.28 19.37 -24.19
C LYS A 126 -15.96 18.18 -24.87
N ALA A 127 -16.32 18.34 -26.14
CA ALA A 127 -16.73 17.24 -27.01
C ALA A 127 -15.52 16.38 -27.44
N VAL A 128 -15.78 15.29 -28.17
CA VAL A 128 -14.75 14.35 -28.64
C VAL A 128 -13.66 15.03 -29.50
N ASN A 129 -14.00 16.14 -30.15
CA ASN A 129 -13.06 16.96 -30.93
C ASN A 129 -12.23 17.95 -30.07
N GLY A 130 -12.37 17.94 -28.74
CA GLY A 130 -11.66 18.80 -27.80
C GLY A 130 -12.20 20.23 -27.68
N GLN A 131 -13.27 20.59 -28.40
CA GLN A 131 -13.89 21.92 -28.36
C GLN A 131 -15.02 21.98 -27.33
N PHE A 132 -15.30 23.17 -26.80
CA PHE A 132 -16.43 23.40 -25.89
C PHE A 132 -17.77 23.07 -26.56
N ASP A 133 -18.61 22.31 -25.86
CA ASP A 133 -19.95 21.94 -26.28
C ASP A 133 -20.99 22.49 -25.31
N ARG A 134 -21.79 23.44 -25.82
CA ARG A 134 -22.85 24.11 -25.05
C ARG A 134 -23.96 23.16 -24.59
N THR A 135 -24.26 22.14 -25.38
CA THR A 135 -25.28 21.13 -25.06
C THR A 135 -24.78 20.24 -23.93
N LEU A 136 -23.51 19.85 -23.99
CA LEU A 136 -22.85 19.08 -22.93
C LEU A 136 -22.76 19.88 -21.63
N PHE A 137 -22.38 21.16 -21.70
CA PHE A 137 -22.39 22.09 -20.56
C PHE A 137 -23.77 22.13 -19.89
N THR A 138 -24.82 22.44 -20.66
CA THR A 138 -26.18 22.59 -20.13
C THR A 138 -26.72 21.29 -19.54
N SER A 139 -26.49 20.16 -20.23
CA SER A 139 -26.98 18.85 -19.78
C SER A 139 -26.28 18.37 -18.51
N ARG A 140 -24.95 18.59 -18.38
CA ARG A 140 -24.21 18.22 -17.18
C ARG A 140 -24.61 19.05 -15.98
N LEU A 141 -24.75 20.37 -16.13
CA LEU A 141 -25.23 21.23 -15.03
C LEU A 141 -26.65 20.85 -14.61
N ARG A 142 -27.54 20.55 -15.56
CA ARG A 142 -28.89 20.08 -15.26
C ARG A 142 -28.90 18.76 -14.51
N ASN A 143 -28.07 17.80 -14.92
CA ASN A 143 -27.94 16.50 -14.24
C ASN A 143 -27.36 16.65 -12.83
N ALA A 144 -26.54 17.68 -12.61
CA ALA A 144 -26.00 18.04 -11.30
C ALA A 144 -26.92 18.96 -10.47
N GLY A 145 -28.07 19.40 -11.01
CA GLY A 145 -29.01 20.31 -10.34
C GLY A 145 -28.50 21.75 -10.20
N ILE A 146 -27.52 22.18 -10.99
CA ILE A 146 -26.88 23.50 -10.91
C ILE A 146 -27.44 24.42 -12.00
N ARG A 147 -27.77 25.67 -11.66
CA ARG A 147 -28.14 26.68 -12.67
C ARG A 147 -26.88 27.26 -13.31
N GLU A 148 -26.96 27.58 -14.59
CA GLU A 148 -25.80 28.13 -15.31
C GLU A 148 -25.27 29.42 -14.70
N ALA A 149 -26.15 30.32 -14.26
CA ALA A 149 -25.75 31.58 -13.62
C ALA A 149 -24.97 31.34 -12.32
N ASP A 150 -25.39 30.36 -11.52
CA ASP A 150 -24.70 30.00 -10.28
C ASP A 150 -23.33 29.40 -10.60
N TYR A 151 -23.24 28.53 -11.61
CA TYR A 151 -21.98 27.97 -12.05
C TYR A 151 -21.00 29.06 -12.52
N ILE A 152 -21.47 30.01 -13.32
CA ILE A 152 -20.64 31.11 -13.84
C ILE A 152 -20.17 32.01 -12.70
N SER A 153 -21.06 32.36 -11.76
CA SER A 153 -20.72 33.18 -10.59
C SER A 153 -19.68 32.50 -9.71
N GLU A 154 -19.87 31.21 -9.38
CA GLU A 154 -18.92 30.45 -8.58
C GLU A 154 -17.59 30.26 -9.30
N ARG A 155 -17.61 30.01 -10.61
CA ARG A 155 -16.38 29.91 -11.40
C ARG A 155 -15.61 31.22 -11.42
N SER A 156 -16.31 32.36 -11.45
CA SER A 156 -15.71 33.69 -11.34
C SER A 156 -15.05 33.89 -9.98
N LYS A 157 -15.75 33.65 -8.87
CA LYS A 157 -15.19 33.77 -7.51
C LYS A 157 -13.94 32.90 -7.34
N VAL A 158 -14.00 31.63 -7.75
CA VAL A 158 -12.85 30.72 -7.68
C VAL A 158 -11.65 31.23 -8.47
N ALA A 159 -11.88 31.77 -9.67
CA ALA A 159 -10.82 32.32 -10.52
C ALA A 159 -10.26 33.67 -10.03
N VAL A 160 -11.03 34.44 -9.25
CA VAL A 160 -10.53 35.63 -8.55
C VAL A 160 -9.70 35.22 -7.34
N ARG A 161 -10.19 34.29 -6.52
CA ARG A 161 -9.43 33.72 -5.39
C ARG A 161 -8.12 33.09 -5.84
N SER A 162 -8.11 32.38 -6.97
CA SER A 162 -6.92 31.74 -7.48
C SER A 162 -5.79 32.73 -7.77
N GLN A 163 -6.09 33.99 -8.12
CA GLN A 163 -5.06 35.02 -8.30
C GLN A 163 -4.31 35.31 -7.00
N ILE A 164 -5.01 35.30 -5.85
CA ILE A 164 -4.39 35.46 -4.53
C ILE A 164 -3.57 34.22 -4.17
N VAL A 165 -4.16 33.03 -4.37
CA VAL A 165 -3.48 31.75 -4.10
C VAL A 165 -2.21 31.60 -4.94
N ASP A 166 -2.28 31.91 -6.24
CA ASP A 166 -1.15 31.85 -7.16
C ASP A 166 -0.08 32.87 -6.79
N ALA A 167 -0.45 34.09 -6.39
CA ALA A 167 0.52 35.09 -5.98
C ALA A 167 1.27 34.71 -4.69
N VAL A 168 0.60 34.03 -3.76
CA VAL A 168 1.15 33.70 -2.43
C VAL A 168 1.88 32.36 -2.44
N SER A 169 1.25 31.29 -2.94
CA SER A 169 1.85 29.95 -3.00
C SER A 169 2.78 29.82 -4.22
N ASN A 170 2.30 30.01 -5.45
CA ASN A 170 3.14 29.86 -6.66
C ASN A 170 4.19 30.98 -6.82
N GLY A 171 3.94 32.15 -6.23
CA GLY A 171 4.91 33.25 -6.15
C GLY A 171 5.99 33.03 -5.09
N PHE A 172 5.82 32.08 -4.17
CA PHE A 172 6.81 31.78 -3.15
C PHE A 172 8.00 31.01 -3.76
N THR A 173 9.19 31.57 -3.57
CA THR A 173 10.44 30.85 -3.81
C THR A 173 11.14 30.70 -2.48
N ALA A 174 11.41 29.46 -2.08
CA ALA A 174 12.09 29.19 -0.84
C ALA A 174 13.45 29.90 -0.78
N PRO A 175 13.78 30.58 0.33
CA PRO A 175 15.10 31.16 0.52
C PRO A 175 16.18 30.09 0.38
N LYS A 176 17.29 30.42 -0.28
CA LYS A 176 18.43 29.49 -0.43
C LYS A 176 18.88 28.90 0.90
N THR A 177 18.82 29.65 2.00
CA THR A 177 19.14 29.18 3.35
C THR A 177 18.25 28.04 3.83
N LEU A 178 16.95 28.07 3.53
CA LEU A 178 16.02 26.99 3.87
C LEU A 178 16.32 25.74 3.06
N VAL A 179 16.54 25.91 1.75
CA VAL A 179 16.91 24.81 0.84
C VAL A 179 18.22 24.16 1.30
N ASP A 180 19.25 24.96 1.57
CA ASP A 180 20.57 24.49 2.00
C ASP A 180 20.48 23.79 3.37
N ALA A 181 19.64 24.26 4.31
CA ALA A 181 19.43 23.61 5.60
C ALA A 181 18.73 22.24 5.47
N LEU A 182 17.73 22.13 4.58
CA LEU A 182 17.05 20.86 4.29
C LEU A 182 17.97 19.88 3.57
N LYS A 183 18.80 20.37 2.65
CA LYS A 183 19.87 19.58 2.01
C LYS A 183 20.83 19.04 3.04
N LEU A 184 21.38 19.92 3.89
CA LEU A 184 22.27 19.53 4.96
C LEU A 184 21.64 18.45 5.85
N TYR A 185 20.40 18.65 6.31
CA TYR A 185 19.73 17.70 7.20
C TYR A 185 19.55 16.30 6.57
N ARG A 186 19.25 16.23 5.27
CA ARG A 186 19.01 14.96 4.56
C ARG A 186 20.29 14.28 4.08
N GLN A 187 21.29 15.06 3.67
CA GLN A 187 22.53 14.57 3.08
C GLN A 187 23.64 14.38 4.12
N GLU A 188 23.48 14.92 5.33
CA GLU A 188 24.39 14.65 6.44
C GLU A 188 24.48 13.14 6.66
N SER A 189 25.68 12.62 6.43
CA SER A 189 26.03 11.24 6.72
C SER A 189 27.05 11.19 7.85
N ARG A 190 27.03 10.10 8.61
CA ARG A 190 27.87 9.94 9.79
C ARG A 190 28.56 8.60 9.79
N ASP A 191 29.77 8.64 10.29
CA ASP A 191 30.55 7.46 10.59
C ASP A 191 30.56 7.29 12.11
N ILE A 192 30.44 6.05 12.55
CA ILE A 192 30.47 5.67 13.96
C ILE A 192 31.37 4.48 14.17
N ASP A 193 31.97 4.44 15.36
CA ASP A 193 32.45 3.21 15.97
C ASP A 193 31.45 2.79 17.05
N TYR A 194 31.22 1.49 17.20
CA TYR A 194 30.25 0.98 18.16
C TYR A 194 30.64 -0.39 18.74
N LEU A 195 30.08 -0.68 19.91
CA LEU A 195 30.11 -1.96 20.58
C LEU A 195 28.70 -2.55 20.58
N LEU A 196 28.56 -3.81 20.20
CA LEU A 196 27.34 -4.57 20.33
C LEU A 196 27.37 -5.35 21.64
N LEU A 197 26.50 -4.97 22.57
CA LEU A 197 26.31 -5.66 23.84
C LEU A 197 25.17 -6.67 23.70
N THR A 198 25.42 -7.89 24.17
CA THR A 198 24.47 -9.01 24.19
C THR A 198 24.35 -9.56 25.61
N ASN A 199 23.48 -10.55 25.82
CA ASN A 199 23.35 -11.24 27.10
C ASN A 199 24.65 -11.88 27.61
N ALA A 200 25.66 -12.11 26.74
CA ALA A 200 26.97 -12.61 27.15
C ALA A 200 27.81 -11.57 27.93
N ASN A 201 27.43 -10.29 27.89
CA ASN A 201 28.16 -9.18 28.52
C ASN A 201 27.60 -8.78 29.89
N ILE A 202 26.60 -9.51 30.39
CA ILE A 202 26.00 -9.33 31.72
C ILE A 202 26.06 -10.63 32.51
N GLU A 203 25.94 -10.53 33.83
CA GLU A 203 25.83 -11.71 34.67
C GLU A 203 24.54 -12.49 34.33
N PRO A 204 24.59 -13.84 34.27
CA PRO A 204 23.41 -14.64 34.00
C PRO A 204 22.29 -14.36 34.99
N ILE A 205 21.13 -13.93 34.47
CA ILE A 205 19.93 -13.73 35.27
C ILE A 205 19.44 -15.10 35.73
N LYS A 206 19.48 -15.33 37.05
CA LYS A 206 18.96 -16.55 37.67
C LYS A 206 17.44 -16.57 37.61
N ALA A 207 16.86 -17.77 37.57
CA ALA A 207 15.42 -17.92 37.66
C ALA A 207 14.86 -17.20 38.91
N PRO A 208 13.72 -16.49 38.79
CA PRO A 208 13.16 -15.75 39.90
C PRO A 208 12.67 -16.71 40.99
N ALA A 209 12.70 -16.24 42.24
CA ALA A 209 11.97 -16.91 43.31
C ALA A 209 10.45 -16.86 43.04
N GLU A 210 9.72 -17.85 43.55
CA GLU A 210 8.27 -17.99 43.29
C GLU A 210 7.46 -16.75 43.72
N ASP A 211 7.82 -16.12 44.83
CA ASP A 211 7.15 -14.91 45.34
C ASP A 211 7.39 -13.69 44.44
N LEU A 212 8.59 -13.58 43.86
CA LEU A 212 8.93 -12.54 42.91
C LEU A 212 8.21 -12.75 41.57
N LEU A 213 8.21 -13.99 41.07
CA LEU A 213 7.53 -14.34 39.83
C LEU A 213 6.02 -14.11 39.94
N SER A 214 5.41 -14.48 41.07
CA SER A 214 3.98 -14.23 41.32
C SER A 214 3.64 -12.74 41.28
N LYS A 215 4.41 -11.88 41.98
CA LYS A 215 4.18 -10.43 41.99
C LYS A 215 4.33 -9.80 40.62
N TRP A 216 5.36 -10.22 39.87
CA TRP A 216 5.55 -9.74 38.51
C TRP A 216 4.38 -10.19 37.62
N PHE A 217 4.00 -11.47 37.70
CA PHE A 217 2.91 -12.04 36.92
C PHE A 217 1.59 -11.31 37.16
N ASP A 218 1.28 -10.92 38.40
CA ASP A 218 0.08 -10.14 38.71
C ASP A 218 0.02 -8.80 37.94
N GLY A 219 1.17 -8.17 37.69
CA GLY A 219 1.28 -6.93 36.91
C GLY A 219 1.16 -7.12 35.39
N VAL A 220 1.46 -8.33 34.88
CA VAL A 220 1.43 -8.65 33.43
C VAL A 220 0.40 -9.71 33.06
N LYS A 221 -0.49 -10.08 33.99
CA LYS A 221 -1.45 -11.19 33.86
C LYS A 221 -2.29 -11.14 32.60
N SER A 222 -2.66 -9.93 32.14
CA SER A 222 -3.43 -9.72 30.92
C SER A 222 -2.74 -10.26 29.66
N ARG A 223 -1.40 -10.30 29.63
CA ARG A 223 -0.60 -10.85 28.52
C ARG A 223 -0.69 -12.38 28.41
N TYR A 224 -1.19 -13.04 29.45
CA TYR A 224 -1.25 -14.51 29.56
C TYR A 224 -2.66 -15.06 29.53
N ARG A 225 -3.67 -14.25 29.19
CA ARG A 225 -5.05 -14.76 29.05
C ARG A 225 -5.08 -15.82 27.95
N ALA A 226 -5.75 -16.92 28.24
CA ALA A 226 -6.08 -17.90 27.21
C ALA A 226 -7.04 -17.21 26.24
N PRO A 227 -6.74 -17.19 24.92
CA PRO A 227 -7.69 -16.70 23.95
C PRO A 227 -8.94 -17.59 23.95
N GLN A 228 -9.99 -17.10 23.31
CA GLN A 228 -11.12 -17.96 22.97
C GLN A 228 -10.66 -19.06 22.00
N TYR A 229 -11.08 -20.30 22.24
CA TYR A 229 -10.84 -21.42 21.33
C TYR A 229 -12.15 -21.93 20.74
N ARG A 230 -12.07 -22.44 19.51
CA ARG A 230 -13.16 -23.12 18.81
C ARG A 230 -12.76 -24.58 18.56
N LYS A 231 -13.66 -25.51 18.86
CA LYS A 231 -13.59 -26.90 18.35
C LYS A 231 -14.34 -26.93 17.02
N ILE A 232 -13.64 -27.25 15.94
CA ILE A 232 -14.18 -27.16 14.57
C ILE A 232 -14.09 -28.54 13.92
N ALA A 233 -15.18 -28.98 13.31
CA ALA A 233 -15.14 -30.06 12.33
C ALA A 233 -15.22 -29.45 10.94
N TYR A 234 -14.43 -29.91 9.98
CA TYR A 234 -14.55 -29.48 8.59
C TYR A 234 -14.50 -30.66 7.62
N LEU A 235 -15.09 -30.45 6.45
CA LEU A 235 -15.14 -31.38 5.34
C LEU A 235 -14.76 -30.63 4.07
N LYS A 236 -13.70 -31.07 3.40
CA LYS A 236 -13.22 -30.49 2.15
C LYS A 236 -13.68 -31.37 0.98
N LEU A 237 -14.05 -30.74 -0.13
CA LEU A 237 -14.38 -31.39 -1.39
C LEU A 237 -13.65 -30.68 -2.54
N GLU A 238 -12.67 -31.36 -3.10
CA GLU A 238 -11.99 -31.02 -4.35
C GLU A 238 -12.05 -32.23 -5.29
N PRO A 239 -11.81 -32.07 -6.60
CA PRO A 239 -11.79 -33.19 -7.54
C PRO A 239 -10.86 -34.33 -7.10
N GLY A 240 -9.71 -34.00 -6.49
CA GLY A 240 -8.77 -34.99 -5.98
C GLY A 240 -9.30 -35.86 -4.84
N ASP A 241 -10.29 -35.39 -4.07
CA ASP A 241 -10.87 -36.12 -2.94
C ASP A 241 -11.90 -37.17 -3.39
N ILE A 242 -12.44 -37.04 -4.61
CA ILE A 242 -13.43 -37.97 -5.20
C ILE A 242 -12.95 -38.68 -6.47
N ALA A 243 -11.74 -38.36 -6.95
CA ALA A 243 -11.17 -38.98 -8.13
C ALA A 243 -10.94 -40.49 -7.93
N ASP A 244 -11.63 -41.30 -8.73
CA ASP A 244 -11.48 -42.75 -8.72
C ASP A 244 -10.85 -43.24 -10.02
N ALA A 245 -9.54 -43.50 -9.97
CA ALA A 245 -8.78 -44.04 -11.09
C ALA A 245 -9.28 -45.42 -11.55
N SER A 246 -9.97 -46.17 -10.69
CA SER A 246 -10.48 -47.50 -11.04
C SER A 246 -11.69 -47.48 -11.98
N THR A 247 -12.40 -46.35 -12.04
CA THR A 247 -13.54 -46.16 -12.95
C THR A 247 -13.14 -45.82 -14.38
N VAL A 248 -11.88 -45.42 -14.60
CA VAL A 248 -11.37 -45.05 -15.91
C VAL A 248 -10.95 -46.31 -16.66
N THR A 249 -11.59 -46.56 -17.80
CA THR A 249 -11.33 -47.77 -18.60
C THR A 249 -10.07 -47.62 -19.45
N ASP A 250 -9.44 -48.75 -19.78
CA ASP A 250 -8.28 -48.76 -20.69
C ASP A 250 -8.61 -48.19 -22.09
N ASP A 251 -9.87 -48.29 -22.53
CA ASP A 251 -10.32 -47.73 -23.80
C ASP A 251 -10.39 -46.19 -23.77
N GLN A 252 -10.85 -45.60 -22.66
CA GLN A 252 -10.82 -44.13 -22.47
C GLN A 252 -9.38 -43.61 -22.44
N ILE A 253 -8.46 -44.34 -21.81
CA ILE A 253 -7.03 -43.98 -21.75
C ILE A 253 -6.41 -44.02 -23.15
N ARG A 254 -6.73 -45.03 -23.96
CA ARG A 254 -6.28 -45.11 -25.37
C ARG A 254 -6.84 -43.99 -26.22
N GLU A 255 -8.15 -43.74 -26.13
CA GLU A 255 -8.80 -42.67 -26.90
C GLU A 255 -8.17 -41.30 -26.58
N ASP A 256 -7.92 -41.02 -25.31
CA ASP A 256 -7.30 -39.78 -24.89
C ASP A 256 -5.82 -39.67 -25.32
N PHE A 257 -5.05 -40.75 -25.21
CA PHE A 257 -3.68 -40.83 -25.73
C PHE A 257 -3.64 -40.53 -27.24
N ASP A 258 -4.54 -41.15 -28.01
CA ASP A 258 -4.60 -40.97 -29.46
C ASP A 258 -5.00 -39.54 -29.84
N LYS A 259 -5.93 -38.92 -29.12
CA LYS A 259 -6.32 -37.51 -29.31
C LYS A 259 -5.17 -36.54 -29.00
N ARG A 260 -4.33 -36.85 -28.00
CA ARG A 260 -3.26 -35.98 -27.49
C ARG A 260 -1.86 -36.42 -27.92
N LYS A 261 -1.75 -37.30 -28.90
CA LYS A 261 -0.49 -37.94 -29.31
C LYS A 261 0.64 -36.96 -29.60
N ASP A 262 0.32 -35.84 -30.25
CA ASP A 262 1.30 -34.79 -30.57
C ASP A 262 1.85 -34.09 -29.32
N SER A 263 1.12 -34.05 -28.20
CA SER A 263 1.59 -33.47 -26.93
C SER A 263 2.62 -34.35 -26.21
N TYR A 264 2.69 -35.63 -26.57
CA TYR A 264 3.69 -36.58 -26.07
C TYR A 264 4.93 -36.68 -26.97
N ARG A 265 4.96 -35.89 -28.05
CA ARG A 265 6.11 -35.74 -28.93
C ARG A 265 6.89 -34.48 -28.55
N THR A 266 8.16 -34.66 -28.26
CA THR A 266 9.15 -33.58 -28.24
C THR A 266 9.84 -33.59 -29.60
N PRO A 267 9.62 -32.58 -30.46
CA PRO A 267 10.26 -32.51 -31.77
C PRO A 267 11.78 -32.45 -31.67
N GLU A 268 12.46 -32.90 -32.71
CA GLU A 268 13.91 -32.72 -32.84
C GLU A 268 14.27 -31.22 -32.82
N THR A 269 15.29 -30.86 -32.02
CA THR A 269 15.83 -29.50 -31.98
C THR A 269 17.30 -29.49 -32.35
N ARG A 270 17.74 -28.46 -33.06
CA ARG A 270 19.14 -28.26 -33.43
C ARG A 270 19.63 -26.88 -33.05
N THR A 271 20.84 -26.82 -32.52
CA THR A 271 21.57 -25.56 -32.33
C THR A 271 22.23 -25.20 -33.66
N ILE A 272 21.81 -24.09 -34.27
CA ILE A 272 22.28 -23.65 -35.58
C ILE A 272 23.19 -22.43 -35.42
N GLU A 273 24.34 -22.49 -36.07
CA GLU A 273 25.25 -21.37 -36.24
C GLU A 273 25.38 -21.04 -37.72
N GLN A 274 25.38 -19.76 -38.07
CA GLN A 274 25.36 -19.27 -39.44
C GLN A 274 26.50 -18.27 -39.67
N LEU A 275 27.37 -18.60 -40.63
CA LEU A 275 28.40 -17.69 -41.12
C LEU A 275 28.01 -17.14 -42.50
N THR A 276 27.71 -15.84 -42.57
CA THR A 276 27.35 -15.13 -43.81
C THR A 276 28.58 -14.60 -44.54
N PHE A 277 28.58 -14.67 -45.88
CA PHE A 277 29.65 -14.22 -46.76
C PHE A 277 29.18 -13.10 -47.69
N ALA A 278 30.11 -12.21 -48.07
CA ALA A 278 29.80 -11.06 -48.95
C ALA A 278 29.57 -11.45 -50.42
N SER A 279 30.07 -12.62 -50.85
CA SER A 279 29.85 -13.14 -52.21
C SER A 279 29.88 -14.67 -52.23
N LYS A 280 29.29 -15.26 -53.27
CA LYS A 280 29.24 -16.72 -53.44
C LYS A 280 30.63 -17.32 -53.67
N ASP A 281 31.53 -16.57 -54.29
CA ASP A 281 32.92 -16.99 -54.50
C ASP A 281 33.67 -17.12 -53.16
N LEU A 282 33.47 -16.16 -52.24
CA LEU A 282 34.06 -16.23 -50.90
C LEU A 282 33.49 -17.40 -50.08
N ALA A 283 32.18 -17.63 -50.17
CA ALA A 283 31.54 -18.78 -49.54
C ALA A 283 32.08 -20.11 -50.11
N THR A 284 32.27 -20.19 -51.44
CA THR A 284 32.78 -21.39 -52.11
C THR A 284 34.25 -21.67 -51.74
N ALA A 285 35.06 -20.61 -51.60
CA ALA A 285 36.42 -20.73 -51.09
C ALA A 285 36.45 -21.24 -49.65
N ALA A 286 35.55 -20.74 -48.78
CA ALA A 286 35.41 -21.19 -47.40
C ALA A 286 34.93 -22.65 -47.31
N GLU A 287 33.98 -23.07 -48.14
CA GLU A 287 33.54 -24.47 -48.24
C GLU A 287 34.71 -25.39 -48.65
N THR A 288 35.55 -24.95 -49.60
CA THR A 288 36.73 -25.69 -50.02
C THR A 288 37.77 -25.80 -48.90
N ALA A 289 37.95 -24.72 -48.12
CA ALA A 289 38.82 -24.71 -46.95
C ALA A 289 38.33 -25.69 -45.86
N LEU A 290 37.02 -25.72 -45.58
CA LEU A 290 36.41 -26.70 -44.66
C LEU A 290 36.68 -28.14 -45.12
N LYS A 291 36.51 -28.41 -46.42
CA LYS A 291 36.82 -29.73 -47.02
C LYS A 291 38.31 -30.10 -46.94
N SER A 292 39.19 -29.10 -46.86
CA SER A 292 40.64 -29.26 -46.81
C SER A 292 41.20 -29.30 -45.37
N GLY A 293 40.35 -29.19 -44.34
CA GLY A 293 40.73 -29.34 -42.94
C GLY A 293 40.72 -28.07 -42.09
N THR A 294 40.36 -26.90 -42.64
CA THR A 294 40.12 -25.68 -41.84
C THR A 294 38.88 -25.88 -40.97
N SER A 295 38.91 -25.46 -39.69
CA SER A 295 37.74 -25.56 -38.81
C SER A 295 36.74 -24.43 -39.05
N PHE A 296 35.47 -24.65 -38.71
CA PHE A 296 34.45 -23.59 -38.78
C PHE A 296 34.80 -22.41 -37.86
N ASP A 297 35.32 -22.68 -36.65
CA ASP A 297 35.75 -21.62 -35.71
C ASP A 297 36.88 -20.76 -36.28
N GLN A 298 37.78 -21.35 -37.07
CA GLN A 298 38.82 -20.60 -37.77
C GLN A 298 38.21 -19.68 -38.83
N LEU A 299 37.23 -20.15 -39.62
CA LEU A 299 36.53 -19.29 -40.58
C LEU A 299 35.76 -18.13 -39.93
N VAL A 300 35.16 -18.36 -38.75
CA VAL A 300 34.50 -17.33 -37.96
C VAL A 300 35.53 -16.27 -37.51
N THR A 301 36.67 -16.72 -36.98
CA THR A 301 37.76 -15.86 -36.53
C THR A 301 38.41 -15.08 -37.68
N ASP A 302 38.59 -15.72 -38.84
CA ASP A 302 39.17 -15.10 -40.04
C ASP A 302 38.27 -13.98 -40.61
N GLN A 303 36.96 -14.02 -40.32
CA GLN A 303 36.03 -12.91 -40.60
C GLN A 303 35.98 -11.84 -39.48
N GLY A 304 36.79 -11.97 -38.43
CA GLY A 304 36.78 -11.07 -37.28
C GLY A 304 35.53 -11.19 -36.40
N LYS A 305 34.81 -12.32 -36.47
CA LYS A 305 33.60 -12.61 -35.69
C LYS A 305 33.92 -13.52 -34.51
N THR A 306 33.01 -13.57 -33.54
CA THR A 306 33.03 -14.47 -32.39
C THR A 306 31.98 -15.58 -32.54
N ALA A 307 32.04 -16.61 -31.69
CA ALA A 307 31.05 -17.68 -31.68
C ALA A 307 29.62 -17.17 -31.38
N SER A 308 29.48 -16.13 -30.55
CA SER A 308 28.18 -15.50 -30.27
C SER A 308 27.64 -14.73 -31.48
N ASP A 309 28.50 -14.19 -32.34
CA ASP A 309 28.06 -13.41 -33.51
C ASP A 309 27.46 -14.30 -34.62
N VAL A 310 27.70 -15.61 -34.56
CA VAL A 310 27.21 -16.58 -35.55
C VAL A 310 26.15 -17.53 -34.98
N LEU A 311 25.88 -17.50 -33.68
CA LEU A 311 24.88 -18.37 -33.06
C LEU A 311 23.46 -17.86 -33.33
N LEU A 312 22.65 -18.68 -33.99
CA LEU A 312 21.21 -18.40 -34.15
C LEU A 312 20.38 -18.94 -32.98
N GLY A 313 20.85 -20.02 -32.33
CA GLY A 313 20.18 -20.66 -31.19
C GLY A 313 19.56 -22.02 -31.52
N ASP A 314 18.69 -22.50 -30.62
CA ASP A 314 18.01 -23.79 -30.72
C ASP A 314 16.68 -23.66 -31.49
N PHE A 315 16.52 -24.44 -32.55
CA PHE A 315 15.30 -24.44 -33.37
C PHE A 315 14.75 -25.85 -33.54
N THR A 316 13.42 -25.98 -33.56
CA THR A 316 12.76 -27.06 -34.30
C THR A 316 12.69 -26.68 -35.78
N LYS A 317 12.59 -27.67 -36.67
CA LYS A 317 12.67 -27.44 -38.12
C LYS A 317 11.63 -26.42 -38.63
N ASP A 318 10.42 -26.45 -38.08
CA ASP A 318 9.31 -25.55 -38.43
C ASP A 318 9.46 -24.12 -37.89
N LYS A 319 10.43 -23.88 -36.99
CA LYS A 319 10.68 -22.59 -36.35
C LYS A 319 11.91 -21.87 -36.91
N VAL A 320 12.63 -22.48 -37.84
CA VAL A 320 13.71 -21.81 -38.57
C VAL A 320 13.08 -20.81 -39.57
N PRO A 321 13.40 -19.50 -39.51
CA PRO A 321 12.73 -18.49 -40.35
C PRO A 321 12.91 -18.65 -41.86
N ASP A 322 14.03 -19.25 -42.29
CA ASP A 322 14.35 -19.49 -43.70
C ASP A 322 14.32 -21.00 -43.97
N GLN A 323 13.38 -21.43 -44.83
CA GLN A 323 13.18 -22.85 -45.11
C GLN A 323 14.38 -23.51 -45.81
N ALA A 324 15.13 -22.75 -46.63
CA ALA A 324 16.32 -23.28 -47.30
C ALA A 324 17.42 -23.57 -46.28
N ILE A 325 17.53 -22.73 -45.25
CA ILE A 325 18.41 -22.93 -44.07
C ILE A 325 17.90 -24.09 -43.22
N ALA A 326 16.58 -24.20 -43.02
CA ALA A 326 15.98 -25.29 -42.24
C ALA A 326 16.27 -26.67 -42.84
N ASP A 327 16.09 -26.85 -44.14
CA ASP A 327 16.25 -28.13 -44.81
C ASP A 327 17.70 -28.62 -44.79
N VAL A 328 18.66 -27.73 -45.06
CA VAL A 328 20.09 -28.06 -45.06
C VAL A 328 20.66 -28.22 -43.65
N ALA A 329 20.22 -27.39 -42.68
CA ALA A 329 20.63 -27.55 -41.28
C ALA A 329 20.12 -28.88 -40.71
N PHE A 330 18.86 -29.26 -40.98
CA PHE A 330 18.30 -30.53 -40.50
C PHE A 330 18.79 -31.76 -41.30
N ALA A 331 19.48 -31.58 -42.43
CA ALA A 331 20.14 -32.67 -43.15
C ALA A 331 21.55 -33.02 -42.60
N VAL A 332 22.13 -32.19 -41.72
CA VAL A 332 23.44 -32.46 -41.12
C VAL A 332 23.37 -33.68 -40.20
N ALA A 333 24.21 -34.69 -40.42
CA ALA A 333 24.06 -35.98 -39.73
C ALA A 333 24.71 -36.06 -38.33
N ARG A 334 25.55 -35.09 -37.94
CA ARG A 334 26.32 -35.14 -36.69
C ARG A 334 26.57 -33.76 -36.10
N ASP A 335 26.74 -33.71 -34.78
CA ASP A 335 27.20 -32.53 -34.06
C ASP A 335 28.54 -32.02 -34.62
N GLY A 336 28.65 -30.70 -34.76
CA GLY A 336 29.77 -30.01 -35.37
C GLY A 336 29.84 -30.11 -36.90
N GLY A 337 28.87 -30.76 -37.56
CA GLY A 337 28.81 -30.85 -39.01
C GLY A 337 28.46 -29.50 -39.67
N THR A 338 29.00 -29.25 -40.86
CA THR A 338 28.77 -28.03 -41.64
C THR A 338 28.02 -28.32 -42.94
N THR A 339 27.33 -27.32 -43.47
CA THR A 339 26.65 -27.41 -44.78
C THR A 339 27.58 -27.00 -45.94
N PRO A 340 27.23 -27.34 -47.19
CA PRO A 340 27.71 -26.60 -48.37
C PRO A 340 27.27 -25.13 -48.33
N VAL A 341 27.72 -24.32 -49.29
CA VAL A 341 27.19 -22.95 -49.46
C VAL A 341 25.68 -23.00 -49.73
N VAL A 342 24.92 -22.27 -48.92
CA VAL A 342 23.47 -22.11 -49.03
C VAL A 342 23.18 -20.67 -49.43
N ASP A 343 22.31 -20.45 -50.41
CA ASP A 343 21.83 -19.12 -50.73
C ASP A 343 20.76 -18.72 -49.69
N GLY A 344 21.17 -18.02 -48.63
CA GLY A 344 20.27 -17.54 -47.58
C GLY A 344 19.60 -16.21 -47.95
N SER A 345 18.52 -15.87 -47.24
CA SER A 345 17.74 -14.64 -47.47
C SER A 345 18.55 -13.33 -47.45
N PHE A 346 19.71 -13.30 -46.78
CA PHE A 346 20.59 -12.13 -46.66
C PHE A 346 21.96 -12.31 -47.33
N GLY A 347 22.11 -13.31 -48.19
CA GLY A 347 23.36 -13.63 -48.90
C GLY A 347 23.80 -15.08 -48.70
N PRO A 348 24.91 -15.49 -49.34
CA PRO A 348 25.43 -16.85 -49.23
C PRO A 348 25.95 -17.13 -47.82
N VAL A 349 25.56 -18.28 -47.24
CA VAL A 349 25.90 -18.69 -45.89
C VAL A 349 26.48 -20.11 -45.85
N ILE A 350 27.27 -20.40 -44.82
CA ILE A 350 27.62 -21.77 -44.41
C ILE A 350 27.12 -21.94 -42.98
N LEU A 351 26.44 -23.04 -42.70
CA LEU A 351 25.92 -23.35 -41.38
C LEU A 351 26.80 -24.38 -40.68
N ARG A 352 26.85 -24.32 -39.34
CA ARG A 352 27.29 -25.40 -38.45
C ARG A 352 26.13 -25.81 -37.55
N VAL A 353 25.90 -27.10 -37.41
CA VAL A 353 24.99 -27.64 -36.39
C VAL A 353 25.82 -28.13 -35.23
N SER A 354 25.86 -27.38 -34.13
CA SER A 354 26.72 -27.68 -32.99
C SER A 354 26.11 -28.68 -32.00
N ASN A 355 24.79 -28.82 -31.98
CA ASN A 355 24.09 -29.82 -31.18
C ASN A 355 22.80 -30.30 -31.86
N ILE A 356 22.55 -31.61 -31.82
CA ILE A 356 21.33 -32.27 -32.28
C ILE A 356 20.68 -32.98 -31.09
N LYS A 357 19.48 -32.53 -30.69
CA LYS A 357 18.64 -33.22 -29.71
C LYS A 357 17.57 -33.99 -30.49
N PRO A 358 17.62 -35.34 -30.54
CA PRO A 358 16.70 -36.12 -31.36
C PRO A 358 15.26 -35.98 -30.88
N GLU A 359 14.31 -36.24 -31.79
CA GLU A 359 12.91 -36.38 -31.44
C GLU A 359 12.74 -37.47 -30.37
N SER A 360 11.88 -37.21 -29.39
CA SER A 360 11.50 -38.17 -28.36
C SER A 360 9.98 -38.24 -28.28
N VAL A 361 9.44 -39.44 -28.32
CA VAL A 361 8.00 -39.70 -28.22
C VAL A 361 7.78 -40.61 -27.02
N LYS A 362 7.01 -40.14 -26.03
CA LYS A 362 6.56 -41.02 -24.95
C LYS A 362 5.48 -41.96 -25.49
N ASN A 363 5.67 -43.26 -25.27
CA ASN A 363 4.73 -44.28 -25.71
C ASN A 363 3.56 -44.44 -24.72
N PHE A 364 2.53 -45.18 -25.14
CA PHE A 364 1.32 -45.41 -24.35
C PHE A 364 1.62 -45.99 -22.96
N ASP A 365 2.49 -46.99 -22.86
CA ASP A 365 2.79 -47.66 -21.60
C ASP A 365 3.50 -46.73 -20.60
N GLU A 366 4.29 -45.77 -21.10
CA GLU A 366 4.99 -44.78 -20.27
C GLU A 366 4.05 -43.74 -19.65
N VAL A 367 2.93 -43.42 -20.31
CA VAL A 367 2.00 -42.35 -19.86
C VAL A 367 0.64 -42.87 -19.40
N LYS A 368 0.37 -44.18 -19.54
CA LYS A 368 -0.92 -44.79 -19.24
C LYS A 368 -1.45 -44.42 -17.85
N GLU A 369 -0.62 -44.55 -16.82
CA GLU A 369 -1.03 -44.28 -15.43
C GLU A 369 -1.26 -42.79 -15.16
N ASP A 370 -0.50 -41.93 -15.82
CA ASP A 370 -0.68 -40.48 -15.71
C ASP A 370 -1.96 -40.03 -16.40
N ILE A 371 -2.24 -40.57 -17.59
CA ILE A 371 -3.51 -40.34 -18.30
C ILE A 371 -4.68 -40.84 -17.46
N ARG A 372 -4.58 -42.04 -16.85
CA ARG A 372 -5.63 -42.56 -15.96
C ARG A 372 -5.94 -41.60 -14.82
N LYS A 373 -4.91 -41.10 -14.13
CA LYS A 373 -5.09 -40.13 -13.03
C LYS A 373 -5.70 -38.81 -13.52
N GLN A 374 -5.27 -38.31 -14.68
CA GLN A 374 -5.81 -37.09 -15.27
C GLN A 374 -7.29 -37.24 -15.63
N LEU A 375 -7.66 -38.33 -16.31
CA LEU A 375 -9.05 -38.62 -16.67
C LEU A 375 -9.92 -38.80 -15.43
N ALA A 376 -9.41 -39.46 -14.39
CA ALA A 376 -10.12 -39.59 -13.12
C ALA A 376 -10.40 -38.23 -12.48
N LEU A 377 -9.42 -37.31 -12.53
CA LEU A 377 -9.57 -35.95 -12.03
C LEU A 377 -10.56 -35.12 -12.86
N VAL A 378 -10.57 -35.28 -14.19
CA VAL A 378 -11.53 -34.62 -15.09
C VAL A 378 -12.94 -35.10 -14.83
N ASN A 379 -13.15 -36.41 -14.70
CA ASN A 379 -14.45 -36.99 -14.36
C ASN A 379 -14.92 -36.51 -12.98
N ALA A 380 -14.02 -36.53 -11.98
CA ALA A 380 -14.30 -36.00 -10.65
C ALA A 380 -14.70 -34.51 -10.68
N SER A 381 -14.00 -33.68 -11.46
CA SER A 381 -14.31 -32.26 -11.61
C SER A 381 -15.73 -32.01 -12.12
N GLN A 382 -16.25 -32.89 -12.99
CA GLN A 382 -17.63 -32.81 -13.48
C GLN A 382 -18.64 -33.22 -12.40
N GLU A 383 -18.25 -34.08 -11.46
CA GLU A 383 -19.10 -34.57 -10.36
C GLU A 383 -19.08 -33.69 -9.10
N VAL A 384 -18.13 -32.74 -8.97
CA VAL A 384 -17.99 -31.91 -7.75
C VAL A 384 -19.30 -31.22 -7.37
N ILE A 385 -20.05 -30.67 -8.34
CA ILE A 385 -21.31 -29.99 -8.06
C ILE A 385 -22.41 -30.97 -7.60
N ASN A 386 -22.47 -32.17 -8.19
CA ASN A 386 -23.42 -33.19 -7.75
C ASN A 386 -23.13 -33.65 -6.31
N VAL A 387 -21.84 -33.84 -5.98
CA VAL A 387 -21.42 -34.21 -4.63
C VAL A 387 -21.66 -33.06 -3.64
N HIS A 388 -21.40 -31.82 -4.05
CA HIS A 388 -21.73 -30.61 -3.28
C HIS A 388 -23.21 -30.58 -2.90
N ASP A 389 -24.11 -30.71 -3.88
CA ASP A 389 -25.56 -30.67 -3.65
C ASP A 389 -26.00 -31.81 -2.72
N ARG A 390 -25.37 -32.99 -2.86
CA ARG A 390 -25.61 -34.11 -1.96
C ARG A 390 -25.15 -33.84 -0.53
N ILE A 391 -24.03 -33.15 -0.34
CA ILE A 391 -23.57 -32.73 0.99
C ILE A 391 -24.57 -31.73 1.59
N GLU A 392 -25.03 -30.74 0.83
CA GLU A 392 -26.02 -29.76 1.29
C GLU A 392 -27.34 -30.42 1.70
N ASP A 393 -27.86 -31.37 0.91
CA ASP A 393 -29.05 -32.16 1.26
C ASP A 393 -28.88 -32.92 2.59
N LEU A 394 -27.73 -33.58 2.76
CA LEU A 394 -27.45 -34.37 3.97
C LEU A 394 -27.26 -33.45 5.19
N ARG A 395 -26.62 -32.29 5.03
CA ARG A 395 -26.52 -31.26 6.08
C ARG A 395 -27.90 -30.70 6.45
N GLY A 396 -28.75 -30.43 5.45
CA GLY A 396 -30.13 -29.98 5.65
C GLY A 396 -31.00 -31.00 6.38
N SER A 397 -30.68 -32.30 6.27
CA SER A 397 -31.33 -33.38 7.03
C SER A 397 -30.85 -33.50 8.49
N GLY A 398 -29.86 -32.70 8.89
CA GLY A 398 -29.31 -32.65 10.25
C GLY A 398 -28.14 -33.60 10.52
N GLN A 399 -27.56 -34.22 9.48
CA GLN A 399 -26.36 -35.06 9.64
C GLN A 399 -25.11 -34.22 9.90
N THR A 400 -24.16 -34.80 10.66
CA THR A 400 -22.87 -34.16 10.92
C THR A 400 -21.90 -34.35 9.76
N LEU A 401 -20.93 -33.44 9.60
CA LEU A 401 -19.92 -33.54 8.54
C LEU A 401 -19.16 -34.88 8.54
N GLU A 402 -18.95 -35.50 9.70
CA GLU A 402 -18.30 -36.80 9.84
C GLU A 402 -19.17 -37.95 9.29
N GLN A 403 -20.48 -37.92 9.57
CA GLN A 403 -21.44 -38.90 9.04
C GLN A 403 -21.55 -38.79 7.51
N ILE A 404 -21.60 -37.55 7.01
CA ILE A 404 -21.62 -37.25 5.58
C ILE A 404 -20.34 -37.75 4.91
N ALA A 405 -19.19 -37.50 5.54
CA ALA A 405 -17.90 -37.95 5.03
C ALA A 405 -17.84 -39.48 4.93
N GLU A 406 -18.30 -40.21 5.94
CA GLU A 406 -18.39 -41.67 5.89
C GLU A 406 -19.31 -42.16 4.76
N GLN A 407 -20.50 -41.57 4.62
CA GLN A 407 -21.47 -41.96 3.60
C GLN A 407 -20.97 -41.70 2.17
N LEU A 408 -20.26 -40.60 1.95
CA LEU A 408 -19.75 -40.19 0.64
C LEU A 408 -18.29 -40.62 0.41
N LYS A 409 -17.69 -41.38 1.33
CA LYS A 409 -16.28 -41.81 1.30
C LYS A 409 -15.28 -40.64 1.24
N LEU A 410 -15.64 -39.50 1.82
CA LEU A 410 -14.78 -38.34 1.99
C LEU A 410 -14.08 -38.37 3.35
N LYS A 411 -13.19 -37.40 3.59
CA LYS A 411 -12.47 -37.26 4.86
C LYS A 411 -12.91 -36.00 5.60
N ALA A 412 -13.60 -36.18 6.73
CA ALA A 412 -13.80 -35.10 7.70
C ALA A 412 -12.60 -35.00 8.64
N VAL A 413 -12.30 -33.78 9.09
CA VAL A 413 -11.22 -33.48 10.04
C VAL A 413 -11.79 -32.71 11.23
N VAL A 414 -11.42 -33.13 12.44
CA VAL A 414 -11.79 -32.47 13.69
C VAL A 414 -10.57 -31.81 14.30
N ILE A 415 -10.67 -30.50 14.52
CA ILE A 415 -9.70 -29.69 15.23
C ILE A 415 -10.23 -29.48 16.65
N ASP A 416 -9.55 -30.05 17.64
CA ASP A 416 -10.00 -30.02 19.03
C ASP A 416 -10.04 -28.62 19.65
N ALA A 417 -9.08 -27.76 19.29
CA ALA A 417 -9.06 -26.37 19.72
C ALA A 417 -8.19 -25.55 18.78
N VAL A 418 -8.72 -24.44 18.28
CA VAL A 418 -7.98 -23.44 17.51
C VAL A 418 -8.40 -22.03 17.93
N ASP A 419 -7.44 -21.13 18.04
CA ASP A 419 -7.65 -19.72 18.34
C ASP A 419 -7.84 -18.88 17.04
N PRO A 420 -8.16 -17.57 17.12
CA PRO A 420 -8.33 -16.73 15.93
C PRO A 420 -7.08 -16.60 15.05
N SER A 421 -5.89 -16.89 15.59
CA SER A 421 -4.62 -16.86 14.87
C SER A 421 -4.28 -18.21 14.22
N GLY A 422 -5.11 -19.24 14.42
CA GLY A 422 -4.88 -20.57 13.89
C GLY A 422 -3.92 -21.42 14.75
N LEU A 423 -3.79 -21.12 16.04
CA LEU A 423 -2.95 -21.85 17.00
C LEU A 423 -3.77 -22.74 17.92
N ASP A 424 -3.19 -23.87 18.33
CA ASP A 424 -3.78 -24.77 19.32
C ASP A 424 -3.59 -24.27 20.77
N LYS A 425 -4.03 -25.07 21.76
CA LYS A 425 -3.87 -24.74 23.19
C LYS A 425 -2.41 -24.66 23.64
N GLY A 426 -1.49 -25.34 22.95
CA GLY A 426 -0.06 -25.30 23.19
C GLY A 426 0.66 -24.15 22.47
N GLY A 427 -0.05 -23.38 21.65
CA GLY A 427 0.52 -22.31 20.83
C GLY A 427 1.17 -22.81 19.54
N ASN A 428 0.95 -24.07 19.15
CA ASN A 428 1.45 -24.59 17.88
C ASN A 428 0.47 -24.28 16.75
N GLU A 429 0.99 -24.10 15.56
CA GLU A 429 0.15 -23.91 14.37
C GLU A 429 -0.66 -25.17 14.06
N VAL A 430 -1.99 -25.00 13.93
CA VAL A 430 -2.85 -26.05 13.36
C VAL A 430 -2.64 -26.06 11.85
N LYS A 431 -2.08 -27.17 11.35
CA LYS A 431 -1.73 -27.37 9.93
C LYS A 431 -2.91 -27.91 9.12
N ASP A 432 -2.77 -27.85 7.80
CA ASP A 432 -3.66 -28.50 6.81
C ASP A 432 -5.12 -28.04 6.82
N ILE A 433 -5.39 -26.84 7.34
CA ILE A 433 -6.71 -26.20 7.25
C ILE A 433 -6.88 -25.58 5.86
N PRO A 434 -7.85 -26.03 5.04
CA PRO A 434 -8.12 -25.43 3.73
C PRO A 434 -8.65 -23.99 3.89
N ALA A 435 -8.20 -23.08 3.02
CA ALA A 435 -8.54 -21.65 3.10
C ALA A 435 -8.46 -21.10 4.54
N LYS A 436 -7.37 -21.43 5.25
CA LYS A 436 -7.21 -21.21 6.70
C LYS A 436 -7.67 -19.83 7.19
N PRO A 437 -7.28 -18.69 6.57
CA PRO A 437 -7.72 -17.38 7.03
C PRO A 437 -9.25 -17.20 7.00
N GLN A 438 -9.90 -17.67 5.92
CA GLN A 438 -11.36 -17.57 5.75
C GLN A 438 -12.09 -18.53 6.69
N LEU A 439 -11.67 -19.80 6.74
CA LEU A 439 -12.32 -20.81 7.58
C LEU A 439 -12.25 -20.44 9.07
N ILE A 440 -11.07 -20.05 9.57
CA ILE A 440 -10.93 -19.60 10.95
C ILE A 440 -11.73 -18.31 11.18
N GLY A 441 -11.62 -17.33 10.27
CA GLY A 441 -12.35 -16.07 10.37
C GLY A 441 -13.87 -16.26 10.48
N ASP A 442 -14.45 -17.15 9.69
CA ASP A 442 -15.89 -17.39 9.69
C ASP A 442 -16.33 -18.34 10.82
N ALA A 443 -15.50 -19.30 11.22
CA ALA A 443 -15.75 -20.12 12.41
C ALA A 443 -15.82 -19.29 13.70
N PHE A 444 -15.03 -18.22 13.81
CA PHE A 444 -15.10 -17.31 14.96
C PHE A 444 -16.30 -16.35 14.93
N LYS A 445 -16.94 -16.17 13.78
CA LYS A 445 -18.23 -15.46 13.65
C LYS A 445 -19.44 -16.37 13.83
N THR A 446 -19.22 -17.68 13.86
CA THR A 446 -20.29 -18.70 13.92
C THR A 446 -20.45 -19.20 15.35
N GLU A 447 -21.70 -19.30 15.80
CA GLU A 447 -22.06 -19.88 17.10
C GLU A 447 -22.07 -21.42 17.05
N SER A 448 -21.92 -22.07 18.20
CA SER A 448 -21.97 -23.54 18.28
C SER A 448 -23.32 -24.07 17.79
N GLY A 449 -23.28 -25.06 16.90
CA GLY A 449 -24.48 -25.69 16.33
C GLY A 449 -25.15 -24.90 15.19
N VAL A 450 -24.63 -23.74 14.79
CA VAL A 450 -25.11 -23.03 13.60
C VAL A 450 -24.45 -23.60 12.34
N GLN A 451 -25.27 -23.92 11.34
CA GLN A 451 -24.79 -24.35 10.03
C GLN A 451 -24.32 -23.14 9.22
N ALA A 452 -23.01 -23.00 9.07
CA ALA A 452 -22.42 -22.00 8.19
C ALA A 452 -22.51 -22.47 6.71
N PRO A 453 -22.68 -21.53 5.76
CA PRO A 453 -22.56 -21.81 4.32
C PRO A 453 -21.20 -22.42 3.97
N ALA A 454 -21.15 -23.16 2.86
CA ALA A 454 -19.89 -23.62 2.29
C ALA A 454 -18.98 -22.45 1.92
N LEU A 455 -17.68 -22.58 2.18
CA LEU A 455 -16.67 -21.68 1.64
C LEU A 455 -16.19 -22.22 0.30
N SER A 456 -16.14 -21.35 -0.71
CA SER A 456 -15.52 -21.69 -1.99
C SER A 456 -13.99 -21.65 -1.88
N LEU A 457 -13.34 -22.67 -2.44
CA LEU A 457 -11.89 -22.74 -2.63
C LEU A 457 -11.50 -22.20 -4.02
N GLY A 458 -12.29 -21.27 -4.59
CA GLY A 458 -12.11 -20.78 -5.95
C GLY A 458 -12.68 -21.75 -6.99
N ASN A 459 -11.89 -22.06 -8.02
CA ASN A 459 -12.27 -23.04 -9.06
C ASN A 459 -12.04 -24.50 -8.62
N ASP A 460 -11.44 -24.70 -7.45
CA ASP A 460 -10.86 -25.98 -7.05
C ASP A 460 -11.79 -26.81 -6.15
N GLY A 461 -12.83 -26.22 -5.55
CA GLY A 461 -13.78 -26.95 -4.72
C GLY A 461 -14.46 -26.15 -3.61
N TYR A 462 -14.89 -26.86 -2.56
CA TYR A 462 -15.64 -26.31 -1.43
C TYR A 462 -15.14 -26.86 -0.10
N VAL A 463 -15.34 -26.09 0.98
CA VAL A 463 -15.18 -26.58 2.34
C VAL A 463 -16.37 -26.19 3.19
N TRP A 464 -16.87 -27.15 3.96
CA TRP A 464 -17.85 -26.92 5.01
C TRP A 464 -17.19 -27.03 6.36
N PHE A 465 -17.70 -26.28 7.33
CA PHE A 465 -17.27 -26.40 8.72
C PHE A 465 -18.47 -26.31 9.66
N ASP A 466 -18.32 -26.92 10.83
CA ASP A 466 -19.22 -26.81 11.97
C ASP A 466 -18.43 -26.41 13.21
N VAL A 467 -18.92 -25.40 13.93
CA VAL A 467 -18.44 -25.08 15.28
C VAL A 467 -19.13 -26.01 16.27
N ARG A 468 -18.35 -26.87 16.91
CA ARG A 468 -18.84 -27.84 17.91
C ARG A 468 -18.83 -27.27 19.31
N GLU A 469 -17.76 -26.59 19.67
CA GLU A 469 -17.59 -26.06 21.02
C GLU A 469 -16.91 -24.69 20.98
N ILE A 470 -17.32 -23.83 21.91
CA ILE A 470 -16.74 -22.53 22.18
C ILE A 470 -16.12 -22.60 23.57
N THR A 471 -14.79 -22.61 23.65
CA THR A 471 -14.09 -22.41 24.93
C THR A 471 -13.86 -20.91 25.13
N PRO A 472 -14.50 -20.25 26.12
CA PRO A 472 -14.36 -18.81 26.32
C PRO A 472 -12.93 -18.44 26.72
N GLU A 473 -12.57 -17.17 26.47
CA GLU A 473 -11.34 -16.62 27.01
C GLU A 473 -11.36 -16.66 28.54
N ARG A 474 -10.20 -16.91 29.14
CA ARG A 474 -10.05 -16.94 30.60
C ARG A 474 -8.66 -16.52 31.01
N ASP A 475 -8.53 -16.08 32.25
CA ASP A 475 -7.23 -15.88 32.84
C ASP A 475 -6.54 -17.25 33.04
N ARG A 476 -5.30 -17.37 32.59
CA ARG A 476 -4.46 -18.52 32.95
C ARG A 476 -3.85 -18.28 34.32
N PRO A 477 -3.89 -19.25 35.25
CA PRO A 477 -3.10 -19.15 36.47
C PRO A 477 -1.61 -19.25 36.14
N LEU A 478 -0.75 -18.67 36.98
CA LEU A 478 0.71 -18.73 36.80
C LEU A 478 1.20 -20.17 36.60
N ALA A 479 0.61 -21.15 37.29
CA ALA A 479 0.96 -22.56 37.16
C ALA A 479 0.81 -23.10 35.71
N GLU A 480 -0.13 -22.58 34.92
CA GLU A 480 -0.35 -23.01 33.51
C GLU A 480 0.67 -22.39 32.56
N VAL A 481 1.22 -21.22 32.90
CA VAL A 481 2.12 -20.44 32.03
C VAL A 481 3.50 -20.22 32.65
N ARG A 482 3.86 -20.99 33.68
CA ARG A 482 5.01 -20.74 34.53
C ARG A 482 6.31 -20.65 33.74
N ASP A 483 6.56 -21.60 32.85
CA ASP A 483 7.82 -21.64 32.08
C ASP A 483 7.94 -20.44 31.14
N LYS A 484 6.83 -20.05 30.48
CA LYS A 484 6.79 -18.86 29.64
C LYS A 484 6.95 -17.58 30.47
N ALA A 485 6.31 -17.51 31.64
CA ALA A 485 6.44 -16.39 32.58
C ALA A 485 7.89 -16.24 33.08
N VAL A 486 8.57 -17.34 33.41
CA VAL A 486 10.00 -17.33 33.79
C VAL A 486 10.86 -16.83 32.63
N GLN A 487 10.63 -17.32 31.41
CA GLN A 487 11.37 -16.88 30.22
C GLN A 487 11.18 -15.39 29.96
N ASP A 488 9.95 -14.90 29.99
CA ASP A 488 9.60 -13.50 29.73
C ASP A 488 10.15 -12.57 30.81
N TRP A 489 10.02 -12.95 32.08
CA TRP A 489 10.63 -12.21 33.18
C TRP A 489 12.14 -12.15 33.03
N THR A 490 12.78 -13.29 32.70
CA THR A 490 14.24 -13.36 32.52
C THR A 490 14.68 -12.47 31.37
N ALA A 491 13.97 -12.50 30.23
CA ALA A 491 14.25 -11.63 29.09
C ALA A 491 14.07 -10.15 29.43
N GLU A 492 13.05 -9.80 30.21
CA GLU A 492 12.84 -8.43 30.70
C GLU A 492 13.98 -7.97 31.59
N GLN A 493 14.42 -8.80 32.54
CA GLN A 493 15.56 -8.49 33.41
C GLN A 493 16.87 -8.38 32.64
N GLN A 494 17.10 -9.28 31.68
CA GLN A 494 18.27 -9.21 30.78
C GLN A 494 18.31 -7.87 30.04
N LYS A 495 17.17 -7.43 29.49
CA LYS A 495 17.07 -6.14 28.81
C LYS A 495 17.38 -4.97 29.75
N LEU A 496 16.87 -4.99 30.98
CA LEU A 496 17.12 -3.95 31.98
C LEU A 496 18.59 -3.89 32.40
N GLU A 497 19.20 -5.03 32.71
CA GLU A 497 20.62 -5.11 33.10
C GLU A 497 21.55 -4.75 31.93
N LEU A 498 21.21 -5.15 30.71
CA LEU A 498 21.99 -4.78 29.53
C LEU A 498 21.91 -3.27 29.26
N ALA A 499 20.73 -2.67 29.38
CA ALA A 499 20.55 -1.22 29.24
C ALA A 499 21.32 -0.44 30.32
N LYS A 500 21.29 -0.93 31.57
CA LYS A 500 22.09 -0.37 32.68
C LYS A 500 23.58 -0.47 32.38
N LYS A 501 24.06 -1.65 31.95
CA LYS A 501 25.46 -1.86 31.55
C LYS A 501 25.87 -0.91 30.43
N ALA A 502 25.05 -0.76 29.40
CA ALA A 502 25.31 0.19 28.31
C ALA A 502 25.40 1.64 28.82
N GLY A 503 24.55 2.02 29.77
CA GLY A 503 24.59 3.34 30.42
C GLY A 503 25.85 3.57 31.25
N GLU A 504 26.31 2.56 32.00
CA GLU A 504 27.57 2.62 32.76
C GLU A 504 28.78 2.77 31.82
N LEU A 505 28.83 1.97 30.75
CA LEU A 505 29.91 2.02 29.76
C LEU A 505 29.90 3.34 28.97
N LYS A 506 28.72 3.91 28.70
CA LYS A 506 28.59 5.25 28.14
C LYS A 506 29.26 6.29 29.04
N GLN A 507 29.01 6.25 30.36
CA GLN A 507 29.65 7.17 31.30
C GLN A 507 31.18 7.00 31.37
N GLU A 508 31.69 5.77 31.23
CA GLU A 508 33.14 5.53 31.14
C GLU A 508 33.73 6.16 29.87
N ALA A 509 33.06 6.00 28.73
CA ALA A 509 33.49 6.58 27.46
C ALA A 509 33.44 8.12 27.49
N GLU A 510 32.40 8.71 28.08
CA GLU A 510 32.29 10.17 28.28
C GLU A 510 33.40 10.72 29.20
N LYS A 511 33.95 9.90 30.11
CA LYS A 511 35.10 10.25 30.96
C LYS A 511 36.46 10.07 30.26
N GLY A 512 36.47 9.72 28.97
CA GLY A 512 37.67 9.66 28.13
C GLY A 512 38.25 8.27 27.93
N LYS A 513 37.57 7.20 28.39
CA LYS A 513 37.98 5.82 28.08
C LYS A 513 37.65 5.49 26.61
N THR A 514 38.56 4.85 25.88
CA THR A 514 38.30 4.51 24.47
C THR A 514 37.33 3.32 24.36
N LEU A 515 36.62 3.20 23.23
CA LEU A 515 35.78 2.01 22.99
C LEU A 515 36.61 0.72 22.98
N ALA A 516 37.86 0.76 22.52
CA ALA A 516 38.76 -0.38 22.57
C ALA A 516 39.10 -0.82 24.01
N ASP A 517 39.35 0.13 24.91
CA ASP A 517 39.60 -0.16 26.33
C ASP A 517 38.36 -0.68 27.06
N ILE A 518 37.16 -0.31 26.59
CA ILE A 518 35.89 -0.86 27.08
C ILE A 518 35.66 -2.27 26.54
N ALA A 519 35.96 -2.49 25.26
CA ALA A 519 35.72 -3.74 24.56
C ALA A 519 36.62 -4.89 25.03
N ALA A 520 37.91 -4.59 25.29
CA ALA A 520 38.91 -5.57 25.68
C ALA A 520 38.53 -6.45 26.90
N PRO A 521 38.12 -5.90 28.07
CA PRO A 521 37.71 -6.72 29.20
C PRO A 521 36.37 -7.45 29.00
N LEU A 522 35.55 -7.02 28.03
CA LEU A 522 34.28 -7.65 27.68
C LEU A 522 34.43 -8.74 26.60
N GLY A 523 35.61 -8.87 25.99
CA GLY A 523 35.88 -9.84 24.92
C GLY A 523 35.09 -9.55 23.63
N ILE A 524 34.73 -8.30 23.38
CA ILE A 524 33.98 -7.87 22.18
C ILE A 524 34.86 -7.02 21.27
N ALA A 525 34.48 -6.89 20.01
CA ALA A 525 35.17 -6.04 19.04
C ALA A 525 34.56 -4.64 18.97
N VAL A 526 35.39 -3.65 18.61
CA VAL A 526 34.90 -2.35 18.12
C VAL A 526 34.56 -2.53 16.65
N GLU A 527 33.31 -2.27 16.31
CA GLU A 527 32.80 -2.32 14.94
C GLU A 527 32.63 -0.90 14.41
N SER A 528 32.73 -0.72 13.09
CA SER A 528 32.55 0.60 12.46
C SER A 528 31.44 0.56 11.42
N LYS A 529 30.69 1.65 11.30
CA LYS A 529 29.73 1.89 10.21
C LYS A 529 29.95 3.28 9.65
N SER A 530 30.03 3.38 8.34
CA SER A 530 30.21 4.64 7.61
C SER A 530 29.01 4.97 6.75
N GLY A 531 28.82 6.26 6.47
CA GLY A 531 27.77 6.74 5.56
C GLY A 531 26.35 6.55 6.08
N LEU A 532 26.16 6.48 7.41
CA LEU A 532 24.82 6.42 8.00
C LEU A 532 24.11 7.74 7.75
N THR A 533 22.89 7.70 7.20
CA THR A 533 22.00 8.85 7.07
C THR A 533 20.86 8.73 8.09
N ARG A 534 20.12 9.80 8.35
CA ARG A 534 18.96 9.78 9.25
C ARG A 534 17.86 8.80 8.82
N GLY A 535 17.82 8.46 7.54
CA GLY A 535 16.88 7.49 6.96
C GLY A 535 17.46 6.09 6.76
N THR A 536 18.70 5.83 7.19
CA THR A 536 19.32 4.51 7.01
C THR A 536 18.56 3.46 7.83
N GLU A 537 18.15 2.38 7.15
CA GLU A 537 17.66 1.17 7.78
C GLU A 537 18.83 0.21 7.99
N ASP A 538 19.22 0.01 9.25
CA ASP A 538 20.32 -0.87 9.60
C ASP A 538 19.84 -1.98 10.53
N ALA A 539 20.10 -3.24 10.16
CA ALA A 539 19.63 -4.40 10.92
C ALA A 539 20.30 -4.57 12.28
N VAL A 540 21.51 -4.01 12.49
CA VAL A 540 22.26 -4.15 13.75
C VAL A 540 21.97 -2.97 14.68
N LEU A 541 21.99 -1.74 14.15
CA LEU A 541 21.70 -0.54 14.94
C LEU A 541 20.21 -0.35 15.21
N GLY A 542 19.37 -0.79 14.28
CA GLY A 542 17.95 -0.43 14.27
C GLY A 542 17.72 1.08 14.20
N ARG A 543 16.45 1.47 14.27
CA ARG A 543 16.06 2.89 14.24
C ARG A 543 16.63 3.67 15.44
N ALA A 544 16.68 3.05 16.62
CA ALA A 544 17.16 3.71 17.83
C ALA A 544 18.67 3.96 17.78
N GLY A 545 19.47 2.99 17.34
CA GLY A 545 20.92 3.17 17.16
C GLY A 545 21.27 4.20 16.09
N VAL A 546 20.56 4.18 14.94
CA VAL A 546 20.73 5.22 13.90
C VAL A 546 20.37 6.59 14.47
N THR A 547 19.24 6.74 15.16
CA THR A 547 18.85 8.02 15.79
C THR A 547 19.91 8.50 16.78
N ALA A 548 20.46 7.61 17.60
CA ALA A 548 21.50 7.93 18.58
C ALA A 548 22.79 8.47 17.93
N ALA A 549 23.18 7.95 16.75
CA ALA A 549 24.32 8.44 15.98
C ALA A 549 24.18 9.91 15.54
N PHE A 550 22.96 10.45 15.53
CA PHE A 550 22.65 11.82 15.09
C PHE A 550 22.35 12.82 16.22
N THR A 551 22.65 12.47 17.48
CA THR A 551 22.27 13.27 18.66
C THR A 551 23.21 14.42 19.02
N GLY A 552 24.45 14.43 18.53
CA GLY A 552 25.45 15.47 18.83
C GLY A 552 26.54 15.61 17.77
N PRO A 553 27.64 16.35 18.00
CA PRO A 553 28.75 16.48 17.04
C PRO A 553 29.64 15.22 16.96
N VAL A 554 30.75 15.30 16.22
CA VAL A 554 31.88 14.34 16.32
C VAL A 554 32.27 14.20 17.80
N ASP A 555 32.71 12.99 18.17
CA ASP A 555 33.00 12.55 19.53
C ASP A 555 31.80 12.35 20.44
N THR A 556 30.56 12.54 19.95
CA THR A 556 29.36 12.19 20.72
C THR A 556 29.33 10.71 21.03
N VAL A 557 29.24 10.38 22.33
CA VAL A 557 29.00 9.02 22.81
C VAL A 557 27.51 8.86 23.13
N ALA A 558 26.90 7.81 22.60
CA ALA A 558 25.51 7.49 22.87
C ALA A 558 25.31 5.99 23.05
N ASN A 559 24.21 5.61 23.69
CA ASN A 559 23.77 4.23 23.75
C ASN A 559 22.30 4.12 23.33
N ALA A 560 21.93 2.98 22.77
CA ALA A 560 20.58 2.71 22.29
C ALA A 560 20.29 1.20 22.25
N VAL A 561 19.01 0.85 22.17
CA VAL A 561 18.61 -0.52 21.79
C VAL A 561 19.08 -0.79 20.36
N GLY A 562 19.64 -1.97 20.11
CA GLY A 562 20.02 -2.40 18.75
C GLY A 562 18.81 -2.76 17.89
N GLY A 563 19.07 -3.31 16.70
CA GLY A 563 18.04 -3.83 15.81
C GLY A 563 17.33 -5.06 16.36
N ASP A 564 18.05 -5.89 17.12
CA ASP A 564 17.46 -6.91 17.99
C ASP A 564 17.11 -6.28 19.36
N PRO A 565 15.84 -6.35 19.82
CA PRO A 565 15.41 -5.83 21.13
C PRO A 565 16.17 -6.40 22.34
N GLY A 566 16.85 -7.56 22.19
CA GLY A 566 17.70 -8.17 23.20
C GLY A 566 19.15 -7.65 23.23
N THR A 567 19.47 -6.64 22.42
CA THR A 567 20.83 -6.07 22.33
C THR A 567 20.87 -4.59 22.69
N GLN A 568 22.06 -4.11 23.06
CA GLN A 568 22.34 -2.69 23.27
C GLN A 568 23.57 -2.28 22.46
N ILE A 569 23.55 -1.06 21.96
CA ILE A 569 24.65 -0.44 21.25
C ILE A 569 25.25 0.63 22.16
N LEU A 570 26.57 0.64 22.28
CA LEU A 570 27.33 1.82 22.72
C LEU A 570 28.10 2.33 21.51
N LEU A 571 27.85 3.57 21.09
CA LEU A 571 28.48 4.15 19.91
C LEU A 571 29.22 5.44 20.23
N LYS A 572 30.18 5.77 19.37
CA LYS A 572 30.86 7.07 19.30
C LYS A 572 30.83 7.55 17.86
N VAL A 573 30.40 8.80 17.65
CA VAL A 573 30.45 9.45 16.34
C VAL A 573 31.90 9.79 15.99
N THR A 574 32.39 9.25 14.88
CA THR A 574 33.77 9.43 14.41
C THR A 574 33.88 10.44 13.28
N SER A 575 32.85 10.57 12.44
CA SER A 575 32.77 11.59 11.40
C SER A 575 31.35 12.13 11.23
N VAL A 576 31.26 13.41 10.85
CA VAL A 576 30.04 14.06 10.33
C VAL A 576 30.39 14.63 8.96
N ASN A 577 29.84 14.03 7.91
CA ASN A 577 30.05 14.42 6.53
C ASN A 577 28.81 15.20 6.06
N THR A 578 29.02 16.45 5.68
CA THR A 578 27.96 17.33 5.15
C THR A 578 27.90 17.33 3.62
N GLU A 579 28.88 16.69 2.99
CA GLU A 579 28.91 16.45 1.55
C GLU A 579 28.16 15.14 1.24
N PRO A 580 27.42 15.08 0.12
CA PRO A 580 26.72 13.87 -0.26
C PRO A 580 27.69 12.71 -0.54
N THR A 581 27.39 11.53 0.00
CA THR A 581 28.12 10.30 -0.30
C THR A 581 27.55 9.65 -1.57
N GLY A 582 28.26 9.74 -2.70
CA GLY A 582 27.90 9.07 -3.98
C GLY A 582 26.96 9.88 -4.88
N ASP A 583 26.66 9.35 -6.07
CA ASP A 583 25.76 9.94 -7.08
C ASP A 583 24.38 10.19 -6.47
N VAL A 584 24.21 11.39 -5.90
CA VAL A 584 22.89 11.94 -5.61
C VAL A 584 22.20 12.02 -6.96
N LEU A 585 21.29 11.07 -7.20
CA LEU A 585 20.41 11.13 -8.37
C LEU A 585 19.89 12.56 -8.48
N ASN A 586 20.01 13.17 -9.66
CA ASN A 586 19.60 14.55 -9.97
C ASN A 586 18.18 14.93 -9.47
N ASN A 587 17.36 13.93 -9.09
CA ASN A 587 16.01 14.10 -8.56
C ASN A 587 15.92 14.50 -7.07
N GLN A 588 16.94 14.31 -6.22
CA GLN A 588 16.82 14.66 -4.80
C GLN A 588 16.84 16.18 -4.57
N ASP A 589 17.64 16.91 -5.34
CA ASP A 589 17.70 18.38 -5.26
C ASP A 589 16.38 19.03 -5.69
N ALA A 590 15.75 18.49 -6.73
CA ALA A 590 14.42 18.91 -7.16
C ALA A 590 13.36 18.62 -6.08
N GLN A 591 13.44 17.46 -5.42
CA GLN A 591 12.53 17.12 -4.32
C GLN A 591 12.72 18.02 -3.09
N ILE A 592 13.97 18.35 -2.73
CA ILE A 592 14.24 19.25 -1.59
C ILE A 592 13.77 20.66 -1.91
N THR A 593 13.98 21.13 -3.14
CA THR A 593 13.48 22.43 -3.60
C THR A 593 11.96 22.47 -3.61
N ALA A 594 11.30 21.42 -4.11
CA ALA A 594 9.84 21.30 -4.08
C ALA A 594 9.31 21.29 -2.64
N MET A 595 9.95 20.55 -1.73
CA MET A 595 9.57 20.51 -0.32
C MET A 595 9.78 21.86 0.37
N ALA A 596 10.86 22.57 0.03
CA ALA A 596 11.10 23.91 0.55
C ALA A 596 10.05 24.90 0.02
N ASN A 597 9.68 24.79 -1.27
CA ASN A 597 8.66 25.64 -1.88
C ASN A 597 7.24 25.32 -1.36
N ALA A 598 6.98 24.10 -0.87
CA ALA A 598 5.73 23.78 -0.18
C ALA A 598 5.52 24.61 1.11
N ALA A 599 6.55 25.28 1.63
CA ALA A 599 6.35 26.29 2.67
C ALA A 599 5.49 27.48 2.19
N GLY A 600 5.36 27.71 0.88
CA GLY A 600 4.41 28.66 0.31
C GLY A 600 2.95 28.32 0.61
N ASP A 601 2.62 27.03 0.70
CA ASP A 601 1.29 26.57 1.09
C ASP A 601 1.02 26.84 2.58
N ASP A 602 2.02 26.64 3.44
CA ASP A 602 1.93 27.01 4.87
C ASP A 602 1.76 28.52 5.06
N ILE A 603 2.45 29.34 4.26
CA ILE A 603 2.25 30.80 4.27
C ILE A 603 0.82 31.17 3.86
N LEU A 604 0.26 30.49 2.85
CA LEU A 604 -1.12 30.68 2.44
C LEU A 604 -2.11 30.33 3.56
N ASP A 605 -1.90 29.20 4.24
CA ASP A 605 -2.73 28.78 5.37
C ASP A 605 -2.63 29.78 6.54
N GLN A 606 -1.43 30.25 6.86
CA GLN A 606 -1.21 31.29 7.88
C GLN A 606 -1.90 32.61 7.51
N MET A 607 -1.82 33.01 6.24
CA MET A 607 -2.53 34.19 5.73
C MET A 607 -4.04 34.02 5.88
N VAL A 608 -4.60 32.90 5.44
CA VAL A 608 -6.04 32.62 5.57
C VAL A 608 -6.49 32.67 7.03
N ASN A 609 -5.74 32.07 7.95
CA ASN A 609 -6.04 32.12 9.39
C ASN A 609 -6.00 33.56 9.95
N LEU A 610 -5.06 34.38 9.48
CA LEU A 610 -5.00 35.79 9.82
C LEU A 610 -6.21 36.55 9.28
N LEU A 611 -6.61 36.32 8.02
CA LEU A 611 -7.77 36.95 7.39
C LEU A 611 -9.08 36.57 8.11
N GLN A 612 -9.25 35.30 8.48
CA GLN A 612 -10.40 34.83 9.26
C GLN A 612 -10.54 35.59 10.58
N THR A 613 -9.41 35.82 11.26
CA THR A 613 -9.36 36.57 12.52
C THR A 613 -9.60 38.07 12.28
N HIS A 614 -8.99 38.63 11.24
CA HIS A 614 -9.05 40.05 10.92
C HIS A 614 -10.47 40.49 10.50
N TYR A 615 -11.13 39.71 9.65
CA TYR A 615 -12.48 39.99 9.15
C TYR A 615 -13.60 39.47 10.05
N GLY A 616 -13.28 38.68 11.07
CA GLY A 616 -14.25 38.14 12.03
C GLY A 616 -15.14 37.05 11.44
N ALA A 617 -14.57 35.87 11.23
CA ALA A 617 -15.32 34.70 10.80
C ALA A 617 -16.35 34.24 11.86
N SER A 618 -17.59 34.02 11.44
CA SER A 618 -18.64 33.45 12.26
C SER A 618 -19.38 32.32 11.54
N ILE A 619 -19.80 31.32 12.29
CA ILE A 619 -20.42 30.09 11.77
C ILE A 619 -21.73 29.85 12.50
N ASN A 620 -22.81 29.66 11.74
CA ASN A 620 -24.09 29.20 12.27
C ASN A 620 -24.14 27.67 12.23
N GLN A 621 -23.58 27.04 13.26
CA GLN A 621 -23.46 25.58 13.34
C GLN A 621 -24.83 24.88 13.25
N THR A 622 -25.88 25.47 13.84
CA THR A 622 -27.23 24.90 13.78
C THR A 622 -27.78 24.86 12.36
N LEU A 623 -27.48 25.88 11.55
CA LEU A 623 -27.89 25.91 10.15
C LEU A 623 -27.04 24.97 9.29
N ALA A 624 -25.75 24.84 9.58
CA ALA A 624 -24.86 23.83 8.95
C ALA A 624 -25.39 22.41 9.17
N ASP A 625 -25.66 22.04 10.42
CA ASP A 625 -26.19 20.72 10.80
C ASP A 625 -27.50 20.42 10.05
N GLN A 626 -28.40 21.40 9.96
CA GLN A 626 -29.68 21.25 9.26
C GLN A 626 -29.52 21.12 7.75
N ALA A 627 -28.54 21.82 7.18
CA ALA A 627 -28.26 21.79 5.74
C ALA A 627 -27.51 20.52 5.31
N ALA A 628 -26.76 19.87 6.20
CA ALA A 628 -26.07 18.60 5.94
C ALA A 628 -27.00 17.37 5.89
N VAL A 629 -28.13 17.42 6.62
CA VAL A 629 -29.08 16.29 6.76
C VAL A 629 -30.19 16.32 5.70
N ARG A 630 -30.47 17.47 5.10
CA ARG A 630 -31.49 17.66 4.06
C ARG A 630 -30.91 17.48 2.66
#